data_AF-A0A1Y0BL74-F1
#
_entry.id   AF-A0A1Y0BL74-F1
#
_cell.length_a   1.000
_cell.length_b   1.000
_cell.length_c   1.000
_cell.angle_alpha   90.00
_cell.angle_beta   90.00
_cell.angle_gamma   90.00
#
_symmetry.space_group_name_H-M   'P 1'
#
loop_
_entity.id
_entity.type
_entity.pdbx_description
1 polymer ?
#
loop_
_entity_poly.entity_id
_entity_poly.type
_entity_poly.pdbx_seq_one_letter_code
_entity_poly.pdbx_strand_id
1 'polypeptide(L)'
;MEYELTDYGFRYVALRRPIVREESEVYVRMTIFIAPFTVLIPPNNQYHLSQMLVPMDDGNCMFYWVAWHETKGIEQDEWRRFCAALPGIDLDSDFRKLRNAGNNYMQDREAMKHGDFTGIKGIPTQDMAMWESMGRIADRTADKLGASDMAIIQFRKQMIAAARKVRDGGPAIGATEPRTPPVTLRSYEGVIPKSMDWKTLDFEAFEAHRIRPEAA
;
A
#
# COMPACT_ATOMS: atom_id res chain seq x y z
N MET A 1 9.09 10.55 -8.98
CA MET A 1 8.93 9.67 -7.80
C MET A 1 10.27 9.62 -7.10
N GLU A 2 10.27 9.70 -5.78
CA GLU A 2 11.48 9.64 -4.96
C GLU A 2 11.32 8.61 -3.85
N TYR A 3 12.44 8.18 -3.25
CA TYR A 3 12.46 7.19 -2.17
C TYR A 3 13.58 7.47 -1.17
N GLU A 4 13.46 6.86 0.00
CA GLU A 4 14.46 6.84 1.06
C GLU A 4 14.46 5.47 1.75
N LEU A 5 15.63 4.87 1.86
CA LEU A 5 15.84 3.64 2.65
C LEU A 5 15.89 3.99 4.14
N THR A 6 15.30 3.15 4.97
CA THR A 6 15.22 3.34 6.42
C THR A 6 15.61 2.06 7.16
N ASP A 7 15.73 2.13 8.47
CA ASP A 7 15.97 0.99 9.35
C ASP A 7 14.82 -0.03 9.36
N TYR A 8 13.57 0.42 9.15
CA TYR A 8 12.37 -0.40 9.09
C TYR A 8 12.02 -0.91 7.69
N GLY A 9 12.66 -0.40 6.64
CA GLY A 9 12.29 -0.70 5.26
C GLY A 9 12.62 0.47 4.34
N PHE A 10 11.59 1.08 3.76
CA PHE A 10 11.76 2.31 2.98
C PHE A 10 10.46 3.09 2.91
N ARG A 11 10.56 4.37 2.57
CA ARG A 11 9.42 5.20 2.21
C ARG A 11 9.62 5.78 0.82
N TYR A 12 8.54 6.01 0.10
CA TYR A 12 8.58 6.62 -1.21
C TYR A 12 7.45 7.62 -1.40
N VAL A 13 7.71 8.63 -2.24
CA VAL A 13 6.78 9.72 -2.51
C VAL A 13 6.49 9.86 -3.99
N ALA A 14 5.21 10.03 -4.30
CA ALA A 14 4.78 10.60 -5.57
C ALA A 14 4.58 12.11 -5.36
N LEU A 15 5.49 12.90 -5.93
CA LEU A 15 5.38 14.36 -5.99
C LEU A 15 4.59 14.74 -7.23
N ARG A 16 3.52 15.53 -7.08
CA ARG A 16 2.69 16.02 -8.18
C ARG A 16 2.52 17.54 -8.09
N ARG A 17 2.22 18.15 -9.23
CA ARG A 17 1.84 19.57 -9.26
C ARG A 17 0.47 19.74 -8.59
N PRO A 18 0.34 20.62 -7.59
CA PRO A 18 -0.96 20.92 -6.98
C PRO A 18 -1.79 21.80 -7.94
N ILE A 19 -3.11 21.82 -7.72
CA ILE A 19 -4.05 22.63 -8.52
C ILE A 19 -3.93 24.12 -8.15
N VAL A 20 -3.62 24.41 -6.88
CA VAL A 20 -3.47 25.75 -6.32
C VAL A 20 -2.01 25.98 -5.98
N ARG A 21 -1.51 27.22 -6.22
CA ARG A 21 -0.14 27.66 -5.88
C ARG A 21 0.98 26.73 -6.39
N GLU A 22 0.86 26.27 -7.64
CA GLU A 22 1.82 25.33 -8.23
C GLU A 22 3.28 25.82 -8.28
N GLU A 23 3.51 27.12 -8.23
CA GLU A 23 4.86 27.70 -8.27
C GLU A 23 5.59 27.49 -6.94
N SER A 24 4.89 27.59 -5.80
CA SER A 24 5.48 27.53 -4.46
C SER A 24 5.20 26.23 -3.70
N GLU A 25 4.25 25.41 -4.15
CA GLU A 25 3.79 24.21 -3.45
C GLU A 25 3.97 22.93 -4.27
N VAL A 26 4.02 21.79 -3.58
CA VAL A 26 4.03 20.45 -4.17
C VAL A 26 3.08 19.53 -3.42
N TYR A 27 2.29 18.75 -4.17
CA TYR A 27 1.43 17.73 -3.58
C TYR A 27 2.21 16.43 -3.41
N VAL A 28 2.20 15.91 -2.18
CA VAL A 28 2.97 14.75 -1.73
C VAL A 28 2.02 13.63 -1.36
N ARG A 29 2.27 12.44 -1.94
CA ARG A 29 1.68 11.18 -1.50
C ARG A 29 2.78 10.23 -1.08
N MET A 30 2.89 10.00 0.21
CA MET A 30 3.92 9.16 0.82
C MET A 30 3.37 7.80 1.24
N THR A 31 4.01 6.75 0.76
CA THR A 31 3.77 5.37 1.19
C THR A 31 4.99 4.86 1.96
N ILE A 32 4.74 4.08 3.00
CA ILE A 32 5.81 3.47 3.82
C ILE A 32 5.71 1.96 3.72
N PHE A 33 6.82 1.30 3.38
CA PHE A 33 6.95 -0.14 3.56
C PHE A 33 7.72 -0.41 4.86
N ILE A 34 7.10 -1.20 5.72
CA ILE A 34 7.65 -1.68 6.98
C ILE A 34 7.87 -3.19 6.81
N ALA A 35 9.13 -3.59 6.81
CA ALA A 35 9.50 -4.97 6.65
C ALA A 35 8.92 -5.85 7.78
N PRO A 36 8.49 -7.07 7.47
CA PRO A 36 8.66 -7.74 6.17
C PRO A 36 7.47 -7.62 5.20
N PHE A 37 6.31 -7.15 5.63
CA PHE A 37 5.07 -7.31 4.86
C PHE A 37 4.04 -6.19 5.00
N THR A 38 4.33 -5.14 5.76
CA THR A 38 3.36 -4.10 6.08
C THR A 38 3.59 -2.87 5.19
N VAL A 39 2.51 -2.32 4.66
CA VAL A 39 2.50 -1.05 3.92
C VAL A 39 1.55 -0.09 4.61
N LEU A 40 1.99 1.13 4.89
CA LEU A 40 1.12 2.24 5.26
C LEU A 40 0.84 3.05 4.01
N ILE A 41 -0.44 3.14 3.64
CA ILE A 41 -0.92 3.79 2.42
C ILE A 41 -1.32 5.23 2.77
N PRO A 42 -1.11 6.23 1.89
CA PRO A 42 -1.60 7.58 2.10
C PRO A 42 -3.06 7.58 2.62
N PRO A 43 -3.33 8.25 3.76
CA PRO A 43 -4.66 8.24 4.37
C PRO A 43 -5.66 9.03 3.53
N ASN A 44 -6.95 8.85 3.83
CA ASN A 44 -7.99 9.74 3.33
C ASN A 44 -8.56 10.59 4.47
N ASN A 45 -9.59 11.40 4.18
CA ASN A 45 -10.20 12.24 5.21
C ASN A 45 -11.11 11.48 6.20
N GLN A 46 -11.20 10.15 6.12
CA GLN A 46 -12.02 9.31 7.00
C GLN A 46 -11.18 8.37 7.86
N TYR A 47 -10.11 7.79 7.33
CA TYR A 47 -9.28 6.82 8.05
C TYR A 47 -7.86 6.72 7.49
N HIS A 48 -6.96 6.21 8.32
CA HIS A 48 -5.67 5.69 7.93
C HIS A 48 -5.81 4.30 7.33
N LEU A 49 -4.88 3.93 6.46
CA LEU A 49 -4.89 2.66 5.75
C LEU A 49 -3.56 1.93 5.88
N SER A 50 -3.66 0.62 6.11
CA SER A 50 -2.53 -0.29 6.07
C SER A 50 -2.91 -1.57 5.36
N GLN A 51 -1.98 -2.08 4.57
CA GLN A 51 -2.06 -3.36 3.91
C GLN A 51 -0.96 -4.27 4.47
N MET A 52 -1.29 -5.53 4.74
CA MET A 52 -0.32 -6.55 5.14
C MET A 52 -0.46 -7.77 4.23
N LEU A 53 0.64 -8.21 3.65
CA LEU A 53 0.71 -9.45 2.86
C LEU A 53 1.55 -10.47 3.63
N VAL A 54 0.93 -11.09 4.64
CA VAL A 54 1.64 -11.97 5.58
C VAL A 54 1.99 -13.28 4.86
N PRO A 55 3.27 -13.62 4.69
CA PRO A 55 3.66 -14.88 4.03
C PRO A 55 3.13 -16.09 4.82
N MET A 56 2.49 -17.04 4.13
CA MET A 56 2.07 -18.32 4.71
C MET A 56 2.94 -19.48 4.22
N ASP A 57 3.20 -19.50 2.92
CA ASP A 57 4.10 -20.42 2.23
C ASP A 57 4.67 -19.77 0.95
N ASP A 58 5.40 -20.53 0.13
CA ASP A 58 6.05 -20.04 -1.09
C ASP A 58 5.10 -19.45 -2.14
N GLY A 59 3.81 -19.82 -2.12
CA GLY A 59 2.82 -19.38 -3.10
C GLY A 59 1.57 -18.73 -2.50
N ASN A 60 1.47 -18.60 -1.17
CA ASN A 60 0.31 -18.05 -0.52
C ASN A 60 0.68 -16.99 0.52
N CYS A 61 -0.12 -15.93 0.58
CA CYS A 61 -0.08 -14.94 1.65
C CYS A 61 -1.48 -14.72 2.22
N MET A 62 -1.55 -14.35 3.49
CA MET A 62 -2.76 -13.82 4.10
C MET A 62 -2.79 -12.31 3.89
N PHE A 63 -3.88 -11.83 3.29
CA PHE A 63 -4.06 -10.41 3.01
C PHE A 63 -4.91 -9.76 4.10
N TYR A 64 -4.37 -8.71 4.74
CA TYR A 64 -5.12 -7.84 5.62
C TYR A 64 -5.16 -6.44 5.03
N TRP A 65 -6.35 -5.84 5.01
CA TRP A 65 -6.54 -4.42 4.71
C TRP A 65 -7.25 -3.77 5.88
N VAL A 66 -6.54 -2.87 6.55
CA VAL A 66 -6.94 -2.31 7.82
C VAL A 66 -7.20 -0.83 7.62
N ALA A 67 -8.40 -0.39 7.99
CA ALA A 67 -8.77 1.00 8.13
C ALA A 67 -8.92 1.32 9.62
N TRP A 68 -8.33 2.42 10.08
CA TRP A 68 -8.49 2.88 11.46
C TRP A 68 -8.37 4.40 11.56
N HIS A 69 -8.94 4.97 12.61
CA HIS A 69 -8.68 6.33 13.04
C HIS A 69 -9.14 6.48 14.50
N GLU A 70 -8.59 7.46 15.22
CA GLU A 70 -8.79 7.64 16.66
C GLU A 70 -10.22 8.11 17.01
N THR A 71 -10.83 8.99 16.20
CA THR A 71 -12.16 9.58 16.46
C THR A 71 -13.23 9.41 15.37
N LYS A 72 -12.84 9.11 14.13
CA LYS A 72 -13.72 8.82 12.98
C LYS A 72 -13.35 7.45 12.42
N GLY A 73 -13.97 7.02 11.32
CA GLY A 73 -13.59 5.79 10.66
C GLY A 73 -14.77 5.13 9.95
N ILE A 74 -14.67 3.81 9.83
CA ILE A 74 -15.69 2.95 9.23
C ILE A 74 -15.87 1.74 10.14
N GLU A 75 -17.13 1.35 10.37
CA GLU A 75 -17.43 0.18 11.19
C GLU A 75 -16.95 -1.10 10.50
N GLN A 76 -16.57 -2.10 11.30
CA GLN A 76 -15.92 -3.33 10.78
C GLN A 76 -16.72 -4.03 9.68
N ASP A 77 -18.03 -4.16 9.84
CA ASP A 77 -18.88 -4.83 8.86
C ASP A 77 -19.15 -3.98 7.62
N GLU A 78 -19.15 -2.65 7.76
CA GLU A 78 -19.20 -1.73 6.62
C GLU A 78 -17.90 -1.79 5.83
N TRP A 79 -16.76 -1.86 6.51
CA TRP A 79 -15.45 -2.05 5.87
C TRP A 79 -15.39 -3.37 5.10
N ARG A 80 -15.85 -4.48 5.70
CA ARG A 80 -15.95 -5.76 5.01
C ARG A 80 -16.86 -5.71 3.79
N ARG A 81 -18.02 -5.05 3.87
CA ARG A 81 -18.92 -4.85 2.72
C ARG A 81 -18.25 -4.05 1.61
N PHE A 82 -17.61 -2.94 1.97
CA PHE A 82 -16.86 -2.09 1.04
C PHE A 82 -15.76 -2.88 0.31
N CYS A 83 -15.03 -3.71 1.06
CA CYS A 83 -13.96 -4.55 0.51
C CYS A 83 -14.48 -5.77 -0.28
N ALA A 84 -15.77 -6.07 -0.24
CA ALA A 84 -16.34 -7.35 -0.64
C ALA A 84 -15.60 -8.53 0.03
N ALA A 85 -15.53 -8.50 1.36
CA ALA A 85 -14.84 -9.45 2.22
C ALA A 85 -15.72 -9.94 3.39
N LEU A 86 -17.04 -10.02 3.20
CA LEU A 86 -17.94 -10.57 4.22
C LEU A 86 -17.81 -12.10 4.30
N PRO A 87 -17.54 -12.68 5.49
CA PRO A 87 -17.58 -14.13 5.69
C PRO A 87 -18.96 -14.72 5.35
N GLY A 88 -18.96 -15.84 4.62
CA GLY A 88 -20.17 -16.51 4.13
C GLY A 88 -20.80 -15.92 2.87
N ILE A 89 -20.35 -14.74 2.42
CA ILE A 89 -20.86 -14.07 1.21
C ILE A 89 -19.75 -13.88 0.18
N ASP A 90 -18.61 -13.35 0.60
CA ASP A 90 -17.45 -13.11 -0.25
C ASP A 90 -16.26 -14.02 0.09
N LEU A 91 -16.21 -14.49 1.35
CA LEU A 91 -15.21 -15.41 1.87
C LEU A 91 -15.87 -16.71 2.38
N ASP A 92 -15.17 -17.83 2.31
CA ASP A 92 -15.58 -19.08 2.96
C ASP A 92 -15.32 -19.06 4.48
N SER A 93 -15.61 -20.18 5.17
CA SER A 93 -15.42 -20.32 6.62
C SER A 93 -13.95 -20.22 7.06
N ASP A 94 -13.02 -20.46 6.14
CA ASP A 94 -11.58 -20.39 6.35
C ASP A 94 -10.99 -19.06 5.86
N PHE A 95 -11.87 -18.08 5.59
CA PHE A 95 -11.53 -16.75 5.08
C PHE A 95 -10.87 -16.75 3.68
N ARG A 96 -11.05 -17.81 2.88
CA ARG A 96 -10.62 -17.81 1.48
C ARG A 96 -11.64 -17.10 0.61
N LYS A 97 -11.16 -16.33 -0.36
CA LYS A 97 -12.03 -15.61 -1.30
C LYS A 97 -12.79 -16.56 -2.23
N LEU A 98 -14.09 -16.32 -2.37
CA LEU A 98 -14.93 -17.04 -3.31
C LEU A 98 -14.71 -16.58 -4.75
N ARG A 99 -14.31 -15.31 -4.97
CA ARG A 99 -13.89 -14.78 -6.28
C ARG A 99 -12.41 -15.06 -6.49
N ASN A 100 -12.06 -15.94 -7.41
CA ASN A 100 -10.69 -16.39 -7.62
C ASN A 100 -10.41 -16.69 -9.10
N ALA A 101 -9.14 -16.96 -9.44
CA ALA A 101 -8.74 -17.25 -10.82
C ALA A 101 -9.58 -18.36 -11.49
N GLY A 102 -9.99 -19.39 -10.73
CA GLY A 102 -10.76 -20.54 -11.23
C GLY A 102 -12.18 -20.19 -11.71
N ASN A 103 -12.75 -19.08 -11.24
CA ASN A 103 -14.03 -18.56 -11.71
C ASN A 103 -13.92 -17.17 -12.35
N ASN A 104 -12.72 -16.82 -12.83
CA ASN A 104 -12.42 -15.51 -13.39
C ASN A 104 -12.90 -14.36 -12.48
N TYR A 105 -12.72 -14.52 -11.17
CA TYR A 105 -13.10 -13.59 -10.12
C TYR A 105 -14.58 -13.19 -10.13
N MET A 106 -15.45 -14.04 -10.71
CA MET A 106 -16.86 -13.74 -10.96
C MET A 106 -17.07 -12.40 -11.70
N GLN A 107 -16.19 -12.11 -12.66
CA GLN A 107 -16.21 -10.88 -13.44
C GLN A 107 -17.54 -10.70 -14.19
N ASP A 108 -18.21 -9.57 -13.95
CA ASP A 108 -19.46 -9.19 -14.58
C ASP A 108 -19.23 -8.40 -15.88
N ARG A 109 -19.45 -9.07 -17.02
CA ARG A 109 -19.28 -8.47 -18.35
C ARG A 109 -20.38 -7.47 -18.71
N GLU A 110 -21.58 -7.64 -18.16
CA GLU A 110 -22.65 -6.67 -18.39
C GLU A 110 -22.37 -5.39 -17.61
N ALA A 111 -21.92 -5.48 -16.36
CA ALA A 111 -21.46 -4.31 -15.61
C ALA A 111 -20.36 -3.55 -16.37
N MET A 112 -19.43 -4.28 -17.01
CA MET A 112 -18.39 -3.64 -17.82
C MET A 112 -18.94 -2.85 -19.01
N LYS A 113 -19.95 -3.38 -19.71
CA LYS A 113 -20.64 -2.66 -20.80
C LYS A 113 -21.33 -1.39 -20.31
N HIS A 114 -21.74 -1.36 -19.04
CA HIS A 114 -22.41 -0.21 -18.41
C HIS A 114 -21.45 0.72 -17.65
N GLY A 115 -20.13 0.56 -17.83
CA GLY A 115 -19.13 1.52 -17.35
C GLY A 115 -18.28 1.07 -16.16
N ASP A 116 -18.47 -0.14 -15.64
CA ASP A 116 -17.50 -0.71 -14.69
C ASP A 116 -16.19 -1.08 -15.42
N PHE A 117 -15.04 -0.67 -14.91
CA PHE A 117 -13.77 -0.91 -15.60
C PHE A 117 -13.34 -2.38 -15.60
N THR A 118 -13.59 -3.10 -14.50
CA THR A 118 -13.05 -4.45 -14.32
C THR A 118 -14.13 -5.51 -14.28
N GLY A 119 -15.38 -5.16 -13.94
CA GLY A 119 -16.46 -6.09 -13.64
C GLY A 119 -16.23 -6.91 -12.37
N ILE A 120 -15.16 -6.64 -11.61
CA ILE A 120 -14.80 -7.42 -10.42
C ILE A 120 -15.18 -6.63 -9.16
N LYS A 121 -16.03 -7.23 -8.33
CA LYS A 121 -16.52 -6.59 -7.10
C LYS A 121 -15.43 -6.57 -6.01
N GLY A 122 -15.26 -5.40 -5.41
CA GLY A 122 -14.33 -5.15 -4.30
C GLY A 122 -12.92 -4.79 -4.79
N ILE A 123 -12.41 -3.65 -4.31
CA ILE A 123 -11.08 -3.15 -4.66
C ILE A 123 -9.98 -4.19 -4.39
N PRO A 124 -9.94 -4.88 -3.23
CA PRO A 124 -8.91 -5.88 -2.97
C PRO A 124 -8.93 -7.03 -3.98
N THR A 125 -10.12 -7.47 -4.40
CA THR A 125 -10.25 -8.56 -5.37
C THR A 125 -9.73 -8.14 -6.75
N GLN A 126 -9.92 -6.87 -7.14
CA GLN A 126 -9.35 -6.33 -8.38
C GLN A 126 -7.82 -6.35 -8.35
N ASP A 127 -7.22 -5.91 -7.24
CA ASP A 127 -5.77 -5.96 -7.05
C ASP A 127 -5.23 -7.39 -7.03
N MET A 128 -5.89 -8.29 -6.29
CA MET A 128 -5.54 -9.72 -6.24
C MET A 128 -5.62 -10.38 -7.61
N ALA A 129 -6.63 -10.04 -8.43
CA ALA A 129 -6.73 -10.56 -9.78
C ALA A 129 -5.51 -10.19 -10.62
N MET A 130 -5.01 -8.96 -10.45
CA MET A 130 -3.78 -8.52 -11.11
C MET A 130 -2.55 -9.28 -10.58
N TRP A 131 -2.44 -9.48 -9.26
CA TRP A 131 -1.32 -10.21 -8.66
C TRP A 131 -1.26 -11.66 -9.11
N GLU A 132 -2.38 -12.37 -9.04
CA GLU A 132 -2.50 -13.79 -9.35
C GLU A 132 -2.35 -14.06 -10.85
N SER A 133 -2.73 -13.11 -11.71
CA SER A 133 -2.55 -13.23 -13.15
C SER A 133 -1.08 -13.32 -13.57
N MET A 134 -0.15 -12.86 -12.74
CA MET A 134 1.29 -13.01 -12.97
C MET A 134 1.82 -14.42 -12.68
N GLY A 135 0.95 -15.34 -12.23
CA GLY A 135 1.29 -16.70 -11.85
C GLY A 135 1.62 -16.84 -10.37
N ARG A 136 1.60 -18.09 -9.87
CA ARG A 136 1.84 -18.43 -8.44
C ARG A 136 3.14 -17.83 -7.91
N ILE A 137 4.20 -17.89 -8.72
CA ILE A 137 5.44 -17.16 -8.53
C ILE A 137 5.76 -16.51 -9.87
N ALA A 138 5.68 -15.18 -9.93
CA ALA A 138 5.91 -14.47 -11.19
C ALA A 138 7.37 -14.58 -11.66
N ASP A 139 7.56 -15.02 -12.90
CA ASP A 139 8.84 -14.92 -13.60
C ASP A 139 9.10 -13.46 -13.99
N ARG A 140 10.21 -12.92 -13.51
CA ARG A 140 10.60 -11.51 -13.67
C ARG A 140 11.84 -11.34 -14.54
N THR A 141 12.33 -12.41 -15.18
CA THR A 141 13.54 -12.37 -16.01
C THR A 141 13.39 -11.46 -17.23
N ALA A 142 12.16 -11.23 -17.68
CA ALA A 142 11.83 -10.38 -18.84
C ALA A 142 11.24 -9.01 -18.47
N ASP A 143 11.18 -8.64 -17.19
CA ASP A 143 10.59 -7.37 -16.74
C ASP A 143 11.32 -6.17 -17.36
N LYS A 144 10.56 -5.27 -17.99
CA LYS A 144 11.04 -3.98 -18.52
C LYS A 144 10.45 -2.85 -17.69
N LEU A 145 11.14 -2.49 -16.61
CA LEU A 145 10.67 -1.48 -15.64
C LEU A 145 10.94 -0.06 -16.15
N GLY A 146 9.94 0.81 -16.01
CA GLY A 146 10.00 2.21 -16.39
C GLY A 146 10.31 3.16 -15.24
N ALA A 147 10.32 4.46 -15.52
CA ALA A 147 10.59 5.50 -14.52
C ALA A 147 9.54 5.54 -13.39
N SER A 148 8.31 5.05 -13.64
CA SER A 148 7.27 4.92 -12.62
C SER A 148 7.53 3.79 -11.61
N ASP A 149 8.37 2.82 -11.96
CA ASP A 149 8.60 1.59 -11.17
C ASP A 149 9.76 1.74 -10.18
N MET A 150 10.21 2.97 -9.92
CA MET A 150 11.36 3.21 -9.05
C MET A 150 11.18 2.59 -7.65
N ALA A 151 10.00 2.71 -7.04
CA ALA A 151 9.72 2.06 -5.75
C ALA A 151 9.81 0.53 -5.83
N ILE A 152 9.34 -0.07 -6.94
CA ILE A 152 9.40 -1.53 -7.18
C ILE A 152 10.86 -1.98 -7.31
N ILE A 153 11.67 -1.24 -8.07
CA ILE A 153 13.10 -1.52 -8.24
C ILE A 153 13.81 -1.54 -6.89
N GLN A 154 13.56 -0.52 -6.06
CA GLN A 154 14.21 -0.38 -4.75
C GLN A 154 13.75 -1.43 -3.76
N PHE A 155 12.44 -1.69 -3.70
CA PHE A 155 11.88 -2.78 -2.90
C PHE A 155 12.54 -4.12 -3.22
N ARG A 156 12.62 -4.48 -4.52
CA ARG A 156 13.24 -5.74 -4.95
C ARG A 156 14.71 -5.83 -4.56
N LYS A 157 15.49 -4.76 -4.80
CA LYS A 157 16.92 -4.71 -4.42
C LYS A 157 17.11 -4.87 -2.91
N GLN A 158 16.35 -4.13 -2.11
CA GLN A 158 16.42 -4.16 -0.66
C GLN A 158 16.04 -5.54 -0.10
N MET A 159 14.93 -6.12 -0.54
CA MET A 159 14.46 -7.41 -0.04
C MET A 159 15.40 -8.56 -0.42
N ILE A 160 15.98 -8.55 -1.64
CA ILE A 160 17.00 -9.55 -2.03
C ILE A 160 18.26 -9.40 -1.16
N ALA A 161 18.73 -8.18 -0.93
CA ALA A 161 19.88 -7.93 -0.07
C ALA A 161 19.62 -8.38 1.38
N ALA A 162 18.43 -8.07 1.91
CA ALA A 162 18.02 -8.49 3.25
C ALA A 162 17.90 -10.01 3.40
N ALA A 163 17.31 -10.70 2.42
CA ALA A 163 17.23 -12.15 2.42
C ALA A 163 18.62 -12.81 2.41
N ARG A 164 19.55 -12.30 1.60
CA ARG A 164 20.96 -12.75 1.60
C ARG A 164 21.63 -12.50 2.94
N LYS A 165 21.46 -11.29 3.51
CA LYS A 165 22.01 -10.94 4.82
C LYS A 165 21.54 -11.89 5.92
N VAL A 166 20.24 -12.20 5.95
CA VAL A 166 19.66 -13.14 6.93
C VAL A 166 20.19 -14.57 6.70
N ARG A 167 20.24 -15.03 5.44
CA ARG A 167 20.82 -16.34 5.09
C ARG A 167 22.27 -16.47 5.58
N ASP A 168 23.05 -15.39 5.48
CA ASP A 168 24.45 -15.36 5.87
C ASP A 168 24.66 -15.07 7.37
N GLY A 169 23.60 -15.15 8.20
CA GLY A 169 23.63 -15.02 9.66
C GLY A 169 23.51 -13.59 10.20
N GLY A 170 23.28 -12.61 9.33
CA GLY A 170 23.06 -11.21 9.72
C GLY A 170 21.61 -10.92 10.15
N PRO A 171 21.36 -9.74 10.75
CA PRO A 171 20.02 -9.38 11.21
C PRO A 171 19.07 -9.02 10.05
N ALA A 172 17.78 -9.30 10.26
CA ALA A 172 16.69 -8.85 9.39
C ALA A 172 16.51 -7.31 9.45
N ILE A 173 15.79 -6.75 8.46
CA ILE A 173 15.39 -5.34 8.47
C ILE A 173 14.59 -5.06 9.75
N GLY A 174 14.86 -3.94 10.42
CA GLY A 174 14.18 -3.55 11.65
C GLY A 174 14.49 -4.42 12.87
N ALA A 175 15.50 -5.30 12.85
CA ALA A 175 15.84 -6.17 13.98
C ALA A 175 17.04 -5.68 14.83
N THR A 176 17.73 -4.62 14.41
CA THR A 176 18.91 -4.08 15.10
C THR A 176 18.55 -2.81 15.86
N GLU A 177 18.94 -2.70 17.12
CA GLU A 177 18.74 -1.49 17.93
C GLU A 177 19.91 -0.49 17.76
N PRO A 178 19.68 0.83 17.88
CA PRO A 178 18.37 1.47 18.03
C PRO A 178 17.56 1.42 16.73
N ARG A 179 16.26 1.14 16.83
CA ARG A 179 15.33 1.21 15.69
C ARG A 179 14.15 2.13 15.94
N THR A 180 13.59 2.64 14.85
CA THR A 180 12.36 3.42 14.81
C THR A 180 11.19 2.54 15.26
N PRO A 181 10.44 2.91 16.32
CA PRO A 181 9.30 2.13 16.77
C PRO A 181 8.20 2.12 15.70
N PRO A 182 7.69 0.96 15.24
CA PRO A 182 6.68 0.94 14.18
C PRO A 182 5.41 1.75 14.49
N VAL A 183 5.05 1.86 15.77
CA VAL A 183 3.89 2.63 16.25
C VAL A 183 4.00 4.14 16.00
N THR A 184 5.18 4.68 15.70
CA THR A 184 5.40 6.09 15.38
C THR A 184 5.39 6.37 13.87
N LEU A 185 5.34 5.33 13.03
CA LEU A 185 5.36 5.46 11.57
C LEU A 185 3.98 5.81 11.02
N ARG A 186 3.94 6.76 10.08
CA ARG A 186 2.71 7.23 9.44
C ARG A 186 2.96 7.57 7.98
N SER A 187 2.07 7.11 7.09
CA SER A 187 2.00 7.59 5.70
C SER A 187 1.44 9.01 5.64
N TYR A 188 1.58 9.68 4.49
CA TYR A 188 1.14 11.07 4.34
C TYR A 188 0.47 11.33 2.99
N GLU A 189 -0.52 12.22 3.02
CA GLU A 189 -1.10 12.86 1.84
C GLU A 189 -1.37 14.33 2.14
N GLY A 190 -0.85 15.23 1.31
CA GLY A 190 -1.09 16.66 1.46
C GLY A 190 -0.19 17.52 0.59
N VAL A 191 -0.15 18.83 0.87
CA VAL A 191 0.63 19.80 0.11
C VAL A 191 1.67 20.44 1.02
N ILE A 192 2.91 20.56 0.56
CA ILE A 192 3.98 21.22 1.31
C ILE A 192 4.63 22.30 0.45
N PRO A 193 5.27 23.32 1.06
CA PRO A 193 6.10 24.26 0.32
C PRO A 193 7.25 23.56 -0.42
N LYS A 194 7.59 23.98 -1.63
CA LYS A 194 8.73 23.42 -2.40
C LYS A 194 10.09 23.66 -1.74
N SER A 195 10.19 24.64 -0.84
CA SER A 195 11.39 24.89 -0.05
C SER A 195 11.67 23.82 1.00
N MET A 196 10.71 22.92 1.24
CA MET A 196 10.76 21.90 2.28
C MET A 196 11.18 20.56 1.68
N ASP A 197 12.16 19.89 2.31
CA ASP A 197 12.51 18.52 1.95
C ASP A 197 11.59 17.55 2.67
N TRP A 198 10.84 16.76 1.90
CA TRP A 198 9.92 15.75 2.43
C TRP A 198 10.63 14.72 3.32
N LYS A 199 11.94 14.49 3.12
CA LYS A 199 12.73 13.56 3.94
C LYS A 199 12.97 14.09 5.35
N THR A 200 13.03 15.40 5.51
CA THR A 200 13.22 16.04 6.82
C THR A 200 11.93 16.19 7.62
N LEU A 201 10.79 15.88 7.01
CA LEU A 201 9.50 16.00 7.67
C LEU A 201 9.20 14.79 8.55
N ASP A 202 8.93 15.11 9.81
CA ASP A 202 8.28 14.20 10.74
C ASP A 202 6.75 14.28 10.61
N PHE A 203 6.05 13.48 11.42
CA PHE A 203 4.61 13.40 11.40
C PHE A 203 3.93 14.73 11.78
N GLU A 204 4.47 15.46 12.75
CA GLU A 204 3.87 16.72 13.19
C GLU A 204 3.98 17.78 12.10
N ALA A 205 5.14 17.87 11.44
CA ALA A 205 5.34 18.74 10.31
C ALA A 205 4.41 18.39 9.14
N PHE A 206 4.12 17.11 8.91
CA PHE A 206 3.16 16.68 7.91
C PHE A 206 1.72 17.07 8.28
N GLU A 207 1.25 16.81 9.50
CA GLU A 207 -0.11 17.17 9.91
C GLU A 207 -0.38 18.68 9.87
N ALA A 208 0.64 19.51 10.18
CA ALA A 208 0.53 20.97 10.08
C ALA A 208 0.25 21.45 8.64
N HIS A 209 0.68 20.70 7.63
CA HIS A 209 0.55 21.05 6.21
C HIS A 209 -0.50 20.21 5.47
N ARG A 210 -1.22 19.33 6.18
CA ARG A 210 -2.30 18.55 5.59
C ARG A 210 -3.45 19.48 5.20
N ILE A 211 -3.73 19.57 3.90
CA ILE A 211 -4.91 20.30 3.41
C ILE A 211 -6.15 19.64 4.01
N ARG A 212 -6.86 20.38 4.85
CA ARG A 212 -8.22 20.02 5.29
C ARG A 212 -9.16 20.33 4.12
N PRO A 213 -10.01 19.39 3.68
CA PRO A 213 -10.89 19.56 2.52
C PRO A 213 -12.04 20.55 2.73
N GLU A 214 -11.89 21.53 3.62
CA GLU A 214 -12.87 22.61 3.86
C GLU A 214 -12.61 23.85 2.99
N ALA A 215 -11.69 23.77 2.03
CA ALA A 215 -11.32 24.88 1.13
C ALA A 215 -11.41 24.51 -0.36
N ALA A 216 -12.47 23.78 -0.75
CA ALA A 216 -12.91 23.61 -2.13
C ALA A 216 -14.42 23.73 -2.21
#